data_AF-A0AAU1KH14-F1
#
_entry.id   AF-A0AAU1KH14-F1
#
_cell.length_a   1.000
_cell.length_b   1.000
_cell.length_c   1.000
_cell.angle_alpha   90.00
_cell.angle_beta   90.00
_cell.angle_gamma   90.00
#
_symmetry.space_group_name_H-M   'P 1'
#
loop_
_entity.id
_entity.type
_entity.pdbx_description
1 polymer ?
#
loop_
_entity_poly.entity_id
_entity_poly.type
_entity_poly.pdbx_seq_one_letter_code
_entity_poly.pdbx_strand_id
1 'polypeptide(L)'
;MSTRRSAKIRGGAAAVTAAVLALAVAGCGGGGDDKPKSAQDPSSAPQGDAPKSQAPSGGSKPTPTVVLATANGEAGMTLTINKAARDAGGFLTVEGQLKNTGTAPYVNTAPWRGNELNSSGVSVAGVTLVDKAGKKRYYVLRDTDGRCLCTTGLAIIEPGQSVPFFAQFPAPPAATMEVEMSIPTFATATVKLSG
;
A
#
# COMPACT_ATOMS: atom_id res chain seq x y z
N MET A 1 -20.13 56.60 16.04
CA MET A 1 -20.50 56.93 14.65
C MET A 1 -20.37 55.66 13.81
N SER A 2 -21.47 55.31 13.15
CA SER A 2 -21.67 54.12 12.33
C SER A 2 -21.48 54.50 10.87
N THR A 3 -20.77 53.68 10.10
CA THR A 3 -20.94 53.64 8.64
C THR A 3 -20.70 52.22 8.15
N ARG A 4 -21.81 51.48 8.01
CA ARG A 4 -21.89 50.25 7.23
C ARG A 4 -21.87 50.63 5.75
N ARG A 5 -21.05 49.95 4.94
CA ARG A 5 -21.19 49.98 3.48
C ARG A 5 -21.83 48.68 3.03
N SER A 6 -23.10 48.78 2.65
CA SER A 6 -23.87 47.74 1.97
C SER A 6 -23.54 47.79 0.48
N ALA A 7 -23.09 46.68 -0.10
CA ALA A 7 -23.16 46.46 -1.54
C ALA A 7 -24.20 45.37 -1.79
N LYS A 8 -25.22 45.73 -2.56
CA LYS A 8 -26.32 44.89 -3.02
C LYS A 8 -26.22 44.87 -4.55
N ILE A 9 -26.96 43.93 -5.19
CA ILE A 9 -27.37 43.89 -6.62
C ILE A 9 -26.42 43.05 -7.50
N ARG A 10 -26.81 42.11 -8.39
CA ARG A 10 -28.04 41.50 -8.95
C ARG A 10 -27.58 40.11 -9.49
N GLY A 11 -28.31 39.02 -9.38
CA GLY A 11 -29.47 38.68 -10.22
C GLY A 11 -29.04 38.11 -11.58
N GLY A 12 -28.99 36.79 -11.73
CA GLY A 12 -28.79 36.08 -13.00
C GLY A 12 -29.23 34.61 -12.86
N ALA A 13 -30.32 34.25 -13.53
CA ALA A 13 -31.03 32.98 -13.42
C ALA A 13 -30.42 31.85 -14.29
N ALA A 14 -30.90 30.64 -14.00
CA ALA A 14 -30.47 29.31 -14.40
C ALA A 14 -30.41 28.99 -15.91
N ALA A 15 -29.61 27.97 -16.22
CA ALA A 15 -29.92 27.00 -17.26
C ALA A 15 -29.40 25.61 -16.83
N VAL A 16 -30.33 24.75 -16.38
CA VAL A 16 -30.09 23.32 -16.13
C VAL A 16 -30.36 22.59 -17.43
N THR A 17 -29.38 21.87 -17.96
CA THR A 17 -29.59 20.91 -19.05
C THR A 17 -29.29 19.51 -18.51
N ALA A 18 -30.35 18.74 -18.27
CA ALA A 18 -30.28 17.33 -17.97
C ALA A 18 -30.29 16.56 -19.29
N ALA A 19 -29.25 15.77 -19.56
CA ALA A 19 -29.25 14.77 -20.61
C ALA A 19 -29.18 13.39 -19.95
N VAL A 20 -30.31 12.69 -19.96
CA VAL A 20 -30.44 11.29 -19.57
C VAL A 20 -30.12 10.45 -20.80
N LEU A 21 -29.09 9.60 -20.72
CA LEU A 21 -28.96 8.43 -21.58
C LEU A 21 -28.70 7.20 -20.71
N ALA A 22 -29.74 6.36 -20.61
CA ALA A 22 -29.66 5.01 -20.10
C ALA A 22 -29.36 4.07 -21.27
N LEU A 23 -28.35 3.21 -21.12
CA LEU A 23 -28.17 2.00 -21.91
C LEU A 23 -27.72 0.88 -20.95
N ALA A 24 -28.62 -0.07 -20.74
CA ALA A 24 -28.34 -1.35 -20.09
C ALA A 24 -28.12 -2.41 -21.18
N VAL A 25 -27.12 -3.27 -21.01
CA VAL A 25 -27.14 -4.62 -21.57
C VAL A 25 -26.51 -5.59 -20.56
N ALA A 26 -27.25 -6.67 -20.34
CA ALA A 26 -26.93 -7.80 -19.50
C ALA A 26 -26.22 -8.90 -20.29
N GLY A 27 -25.45 -9.72 -19.58
CA GLY A 27 -25.01 -11.08 -19.95
C GLY A 27 -24.27 -11.64 -18.73
N CYS A 28 -24.74 -12.64 -17.97
CA CYS A 28 -25.27 -13.98 -18.30
C CYS A 28 -24.27 -14.77 -19.18
N GLY A 29 -23.76 -15.94 -18.82
CA GLY A 29 -23.98 -16.88 -17.72
C GLY A 29 -22.86 -17.93 -17.78
N GLY A 30 -22.61 -18.66 -16.70
CA GLY A 30 -23.00 -20.08 -16.61
C GLY A 30 -21.83 -20.99 -17.06
N GLY A 31 -21.29 -21.92 -16.28
CA GLY A 31 -21.87 -22.66 -15.16
C GLY A 31 -21.89 -24.15 -15.51
N GLY A 32 -21.18 -24.94 -14.70
CA GLY A 32 -21.37 -26.37 -14.52
C GLY A 32 -20.62 -27.31 -15.47
N ASP A 33 -20.31 -28.54 -15.09
CA ASP A 33 -20.39 -29.28 -13.82
C ASP A 33 -19.97 -30.73 -14.15
N ASP A 34 -19.75 -31.54 -13.11
CA ASP A 34 -19.94 -33.00 -13.10
C ASP A 34 -18.94 -33.91 -13.86
N LYS A 35 -18.52 -35.09 -13.37
CA LYS A 35 -18.96 -35.93 -12.26
C LYS A 35 -17.86 -36.97 -11.92
N PRO A 36 -18.02 -37.74 -10.82
CA PRO A 36 -16.96 -38.49 -10.14
C PRO A 36 -17.00 -40.01 -10.34
N LYS A 37 -16.03 -40.65 -9.67
CA LYS A 37 -16.13 -41.92 -8.91
C LYS A 37 -15.92 -43.22 -9.69
N SER A 38 -14.92 -43.98 -9.26
CA SER A 38 -15.13 -45.38 -8.86
C SER A 38 -14.11 -45.77 -7.80
N ALA A 39 -14.64 -46.42 -6.77
CA ALA A 39 -13.93 -47.00 -5.65
C ALA A 39 -13.90 -48.51 -5.84
N GLN A 40 -12.76 -49.17 -5.57
CA GLN A 40 -12.69 -50.58 -5.15
C GLN A 40 -11.45 -50.79 -4.25
N ASP A 41 -11.69 -51.16 -3.00
CA ASP A 41 -10.76 -51.80 -2.04
C ASP A 41 -10.80 -53.34 -2.22
N PRO A 42 -10.10 -54.17 -1.42
CA PRO A 42 -8.66 -54.23 -1.13
C PRO A 42 -8.11 -55.67 -1.33
N SER A 43 -6.78 -55.87 -1.40
CA SER A 43 -6.16 -57.16 -1.03
C SER A 43 -4.66 -57.07 -0.80
N SER A 44 -4.21 -57.90 0.14
CA SER A 44 -3.00 -57.84 0.94
C SER A 44 -1.71 -58.32 0.24
N ALA A 45 -0.59 -57.66 0.62
CA ALA A 45 0.84 -58.02 0.73
C ALA A 45 1.35 -59.45 0.35
N PRO A 46 2.65 -59.67 0.00
CA PRO A 46 3.81 -58.98 0.61
C PRO A 46 5.09 -58.72 -0.24
N GLN A 47 5.85 -57.71 0.24
CA GLN A 47 7.32 -57.64 0.38
C GLN A 47 8.24 -57.68 -0.87
N GLY A 48 9.00 -56.58 -1.04
CA GLY A 48 10.27 -56.58 -1.77
C GLY A 48 10.58 -55.30 -2.53
N ASP A 49 11.61 -54.59 -2.09
CA ASP A 49 12.39 -53.58 -2.81
C ASP A 49 11.82 -52.16 -3.01
N ALA A 50 12.32 -51.26 -2.16
CA ALA A 50 12.15 -49.82 -2.23
C ALA A 50 12.98 -49.21 -3.40
N PRO A 51 12.39 -48.36 -4.25
CA PRO A 51 13.16 -47.42 -5.06
C PRO A 51 13.56 -46.22 -4.21
N LYS A 52 14.85 -45.90 -4.21
CA LYS A 52 15.42 -44.68 -3.60
C LYS A 52 14.63 -43.44 -4.04
N SER A 53 14.00 -42.77 -3.07
CA SER A 53 13.52 -41.40 -3.24
C SER A 53 14.68 -40.48 -3.63
N GLN A 54 14.56 -39.86 -4.80
CA GLN A 54 15.36 -38.71 -5.18
C GLN A 54 15.09 -37.59 -4.17
N ALA A 55 16.15 -37.15 -3.49
CA ALA A 55 16.11 -35.97 -2.65
C ALA A 55 15.84 -34.73 -3.53
N PRO A 56 14.93 -33.81 -3.15
CA PRO A 56 14.85 -32.52 -3.80
C PRO A 56 16.10 -31.73 -3.44
N SER A 57 17.00 -31.56 -4.42
CA SER A 57 18.02 -30.52 -4.37
C SER A 57 17.37 -29.17 -4.62
N GLY A 58 17.70 -28.19 -3.78
CA GLY A 58 17.35 -26.78 -4.03
C GLY A 58 16.72 -26.06 -2.86
N GLY A 59 17.30 -26.16 -1.66
CA GLY A 59 17.04 -25.17 -0.63
C GLY A 59 17.66 -23.83 -1.08
N SER A 60 16.86 -22.95 -1.67
CA SER A 60 17.23 -21.56 -1.87
C SER A 60 17.58 -20.98 -0.49
N LYS A 61 18.87 -20.75 -0.25
CA LYS A 61 19.34 -20.04 0.94
C LYS A 61 18.56 -18.73 1.03
N PRO A 62 17.89 -18.42 2.15
CA PRO A 62 17.16 -17.16 2.27
C PRO A 62 18.14 -16.01 2.07
N THR A 63 17.94 -15.24 1.01
CA THR A 63 18.68 -14.00 0.78
C THR A 63 18.45 -13.11 2.00
N PRO A 64 19.50 -12.56 2.64
CA PRO A 64 19.31 -11.68 3.78
C PRO A 64 18.45 -10.49 3.36
N THR A 65 17.34 -10.29 4.08
CA THR A 65 16.46 -9.13 3.87
C THR A 65 17.26 -7.88 4.21
N VAL A 66 17.61 -7.09 3.19
CA VAL A 66 18.32 -5.82 3.38
C VAL A 66 17.44 -4.87 4.19
N VAL A 67 18.01 -4.24 5.22
CA VAL A 67 17.35 -3.19 6.00
C VAL A 67 18.01 -1.86 5.61
N LEU A 68 17.24 -0.99 4.96
CA LEU A 68 17.70 0.34 4.53
C LEU A 68 17.52 1.39 5.64
N ALA A 69 16.42 1.29 6.38
CA ALA A 69 16.11 2.18 7.49
C ALA A 69 15.08 1.54 8.43
N THR A 70 15.02 2.04 9.67
CA THR A 70 13.96 1.72 10.63
C THR A 70 13.45 3.01 11.24
N ALA A 71 12.14 3.13 11.40
CA ALA A 71 11.48 4.23 12.10
C ALA A 71 10.63 3.68 13.25
N ASN A 72 10.81 4.25 14.44
CA ASN A 72 9.98 3.93 15.59
C ASN A 72 8.73 4.81 15.59
N GLY A 73 7.58 4.21 15.81
CA GLY A 73 6.29 4.86 15.96
C GLY A 73 5.78 4.82 17.40
N GLU A 74 4.66 5.50 17.61
CA GLU A 74 3.95 5.48 18.89
C GLU A 74 3.50 4.05 19.27
N ALA A 75 3.30 3.83 20.57
CA ALA A 75 2.70 2.62 21.14
C ALA A 75 3.33 1.29 20.66
N GLY A 76 4.63 1.29 20.35
CA GLY A 76 5.36 0.09 19.92
C GLY A 76 5.25 -0.22 18.43
N MET A 77 4.72 0.69 17.61
CA MET A 77 4.80 0.55 16.16
C MET A 77 6.25 0.68 15.68
N THR A 78 6.63 -0.13 14.70
CA THR A 78 7.94 -0.06 14.04
C THR A 78 7.73 -0.18 12.54
N LEU A 79 8.40 0.66 11.77
CA LEU A 79 8.50 0.53 10.33
C LEU A 79 9.93 0.14 9.96
N THR A 80 10.09 -0.94 9.21
CA THR A 80 11.37 -1.32 8.61
C THR A 80 11.26 -1.14 7.10
N ILE A 81 12.18 -0.39 6.50
CA ILE A 81 12.26 -0.20 5.04
C ILE A 81 13.30 -1.15 4.48
N ASN A 82 12.90 -1.88 3.44
CA ASN A 82 13.74 -2.90 2.79
C ASN A 82 14.13 -2.51 1.37
N LYS A 83 13.35 -1.64 0.73
CA LYS A 83 13.60 -1.17 -0.64
C LYS A 83 13.15 0.28 -0.79
N ALA A 84 13.95 1.06 -1.52
CA ALA A 84 13.60 2.40 -1.99
C ALA A 84 14.30 2.60 -3.34
N ALA A 85 13.61 2.20 -4.41
CA ALA A 85 14.22 2.07 -5.73
C ALA A 85 13.44 2.88 -6.77
N ARG A 86 14.17 3.62 -7.61
CA ARG A 86 13.63 4.23 -8.82
C ARG A 86 13.40 3.18 -9.89
N ASP A 87 12.44 3.44 -10.75
CA ASP A 87 12.23 2.68 -11.97
C ASP A 87 12.29 3.56 -13.23
N ALA A 88 12.35 2.90 -14.39
CA ALA A 88 12.40 3.57 -15.69
C ALA A 88 11.11 4.32 -16.05
N GLY A 89 10.02 4.09 -15.31
CA GLY A 89 8.75 4.80 -15.45
C GLY A 89 8.75 6.18 -14.78
N GLY A 90 9.83 6.55 -14.08
CA GLY A 90 9.93 7.83 -13.38
C GLY A 90 9.28 7.80 -11.99
N PHE A 91 9.14 6.61 -11.41
CA PHE A 91 8.61 6.44 -10.06
C PHE A 91 9.69 5.99 -9.09
N LEU A 92 9.50 6.35 -7.83
CA LEU A 92 10.24 5.80 -6.69
C LEU A 92 9.28 4.92 -5.89
N THR A 93 9.63 3.64 -5.73
CA THR A 93 8.85 2.69 -4.93
C THR A 93 9.57 2.39 -3.63
N VAL A 94 8.88 2.58 -2.50
CA VAL A 94 9.36 2.26 -1.16
C VAL A 94 8.57 1.07 -0.61
N GLU A 95 9.27 0.03 -0.19
CA GLU A 95 8.69 -1.19 0.40
C GLU A 95 9.32 -1.51 1.75
N GLY A 96 8.53 -2.10 2.63
CA GLY A 96 8.93 -2.41 3.98
C GLY A 96 7.91 -3.23 4.76
N GLN A 97 8.01 -3.17 6.08
CA GLN A 97 7.10 -3.82 7.02
C GLN A 97 6.75 -2.89 8.17
N LEU A 98 5.46 -2.71 8.42
CA LEU A 98 4.92 -2.16 9.66
C LEU A 98 4.72 -3.30 10.66
N LYS A 99 5.17 -3.14 11.89
CA LYS A 99 5.01 -4.14 12.95
C LYS A 99 4.52 -3.50 14.23
N ASN A 100 3.50 -4.08 14.84
CA ASN A 100 3.13 -3.75 16.22
C ASN A 100 3.94 -4.62 17.19
N THR A 101 4.89 -4.01 17.89
CA THR A 101 5.69 -4.68 18.93
C THR A 101 5.13 -4.46 20.34
N GLY A 102 4.06 -3.69 20.47
CA GLY A 102 3.34 -3.50 21.72
C GLY A 102 2.47 -4.69 22.10
N THR A 103 1.75 -4.54 23.22
CA THR A 103 0.89 -5.57 23.81
C THR A 103 -0.60 -5.35 23.56
N ALA A 104 -0.98 -4.24 22.93
CA ALA A 104 -2.38 -3.88 22.63
C ALA A 104 -2.56 -3.61 21.12
N PRO A 105 -3.77 -3.79 20.57
CA PRO A 105 -4.06 -3.44 19.18
C PRO A 105 -3.80 -1.95 18.91
N TYR A 106 -3.14 -1.65 17.81
CA TYR A 106 -2.91 -0.27 17.37
C TYR A 106 -4.02 0.17 16.43
N VAL A 107 -4.77 1.21 16.82
CA VAL A 107 -5.94 1.73 16.08
C VAL A 107 -5.79 3.20 15.65
N ASN A 108 -4.73 3.89 16.08
CA ASN A 108 -4.50 5.30 15.78
C ASN A 108 -3.83 5.50 14.40
N THR A 109 -4.39 4.89 13.36
CA THR A 109 -3.86 4.92 11.99
C THR A 109 -4.49 6.01 11.12
N ALA A 110 -5.55 6.67 11.60
CA ALA A 110 -6.19 7.79 10.92
C ALA A 110 -5.20 8.94 10.56
N PRO A 111 -4.22 9.30 11.40
CA PRO A 111 -3.22 10.31 11.05
C PRO A 111 -2.32 9.94 9.87
N TRP A 112 -2.18 8.65 9.54
CA TRP A 112 -1.29 8.18 8.45
C TRP A 112 -1.87 8.43 7.06
N ARG A 113 -3.15 8.80 6.99
CA ARG A 113 -3.84 9.10 5.74
C ARG A 113 -3.34 10.39 5.10
N GLY A 114 -3.43 10.46 3.77
CA GLY A 114 -3.21 11.70 3.01
C GLY A 114 -4.50 12.50 2.82
N ASN A 115 -4.42 13.59 2.04
CA ASN A 115 -5.58 14.37 1.58
C ASN A 115 -6.30 13.73 0.37
N GLU A 116 -6.44 12.41 0.39
CA GLU A 116 -7.11 11.66 -0.67
C GLU A 116 -8.63 11.86 -0.62
N LEU A 117 -9.26 11.90 -1.81
CA LEU A 117 -10.64 12.37 -2.04
C LEU A 117 -11.71 11.39 -1.52
N ASN A 118 -11.64 11.00 -0.24
CA ASN A 118 -12.44 9.94 0.40
C ASN A 118 -12.35 8.56 -0.29
N SER A 119 -11.51 8.41 -1.32
CA SER A 119 -11.47 7.23 -2.20
C SER A 119 -10.55 6.13 -1.67
N SER A 120 -9.57 6.48 -0.83
CA SER A 120 -8.80 5.52 -0.04
C SER A 120 -9.39 5.45 1.37
N GLY A 121 -9.57 4.23 1.88
CA GLY A 121 -9.86 3.99 3.30
C GLY A 121 -8.69 4.41 4.20
N VAL A 122 -8.51 3.72 5.32
CA VAL A 122 -7.31 3.92 6.15
C VAL A 122 -6.07 3.46 5.38
N SER A 123 -5.09 4.35 5.20
CA SER A 123 -3.96 4.21 4.28
C SER A 123 -2.67 4.78 4.89
N VAL A 124 -1.56 4.64 4.16
CA VAL A 124 -0.29 5.35 4.44
C VAL A 124 -0.05 6.55 3.52
N ALA A 125 -1.06 7.11 2.84
CA ALA A 125 -0.78 8.16 1.84
C ALA A 125 -0.31 9.50 2.43
N GLY A 126 -0.32 9.65 3.76
CA GLY A 126 0.28 10.75 4.48
C GLY A 126 1.81 10.65 4.59
N VAL A 127 2.42 9.55 4.12
CA VAL A 127 3.88 9.44 4.00
C VAL A 127 4.40 10.53 3.07
N THR A 128 5.49 11.16 3.46
CA THR A 128 6.21 12.13 2.62
C THR A 128 7.69 11.80 2.55
N LEU A 129 8.32 12.17 1.43
CA LEU A 129 9.77 12.13 1.25
C LEU A 129 10.28 13.55 1.06
N VAL A 130 11.37 13.92 1.73
CA VAL A 130 12.01 15.23 1.59
C VAL A 130 13.41 15.04 1.03
N ASP A 131 13.63 15.56 -0.18
CA ASP A 131 14.95 15.79 -0.73
C ASP A 131 15.44 17.16 -0.26
N LYS A 132 16.32 17.16 0.74
CA LYS A 132 16.89 18.38 1.31
C LYS A 132 17.75 19.13 0.30
N ALA A 133 18.54 18.42 -0.52
CA ALA A 133 19.43 19.02 -1.49
C ALA A 133 18.65 19.67 -2.63
N GLY A 134 17.64 18.96 -3.16
CA GLY A 134 16.73 19.44 -4.18
C GLY A 134 15.67 20.42 -3.65
N LYS A 135 15.56 20.60 -2.33
CA LYS A 135 14.55 21.44 -1.64
C LYS A 135 13.12 21.08 -2.04
N LYS A 136 12.86 19.79 -2.21
CA LYS A 136 11.56 19.27 -2.65
C LYS A 136 10.98 18.29 -1.63
N ARG A 137 9.67 18.37 -1.47
CA ARG A 137 8.87 17.37 -0.76
C ARG A 137 8.01 16.62 -1.77
N TYR A 138 8.05 15.30 -1.70
CA TYR A 138 7.28 14.38 -2.52
C TYR A 138 6.18 13.75 -1.67
N TYR A 139 5.03 13.53 -2.31
CA TYR A 139 3.84 12.92 -1.74
C TYR A 139 3.53 11.64 -2.48
N VAL A 140 2.82 10.73 -1.81
CA VAL A 140 2.35 9.48 -2.40
C VAL A 140 1.48 9.75 -3.63
N LEU A 141 1.74 9.00 -4.70
CA LEU A 141 1.01 9.06 -5.95
C LEU A 141 -0.44 8.57 -5.82
N ARG A 142 -1.26 8.94 -6.80
CA ARG A 142 -2.65 8.49 -6.91
C ARG A 142 -2.92 7.92 -8.30
N ASP A 143 -3.85 6.99 -8.35
CA ASP A 143 -4.47 6.55 -9.59
C ASP A 143 -5.43 7.61 -10.15
N THR A 144 -5.99 7.34 -11.33
CA THR A 144 -6.96 8.23 -12.01
C THR A 144 -8.26 8.39 -11.24
N ASP A 145 -8.57 7.47 -10.33
CA ASP A 145 -9.75 7.51 -9.46
C ASP A 145 -9.45 8.22 -8.12
N GLY A 146 -8.23 8.71 -7.93
CA GLY A 146 -7.80 9.44 -6.73
C GLY A 146 -7.46 8.55 -5.53
N ARG A 147 -7.33 7.23 -5.70
CA ARG A 147 -6.86 6.31 -4.65
C ARG A 147 -5.34 6.36 -4.56
N CYS A 148 -4.77 6.17 -3.37
CA CYS A 148 -3.31 6.14 -3.26
C CYS A 148 -2.71 4.91 -3.95
N LEU A 149 -1.51 5.08 -4.47
CA LEU A 149 -0.62 3.98 -4.81
C LEU A 149 0.20 3.61 -3.57
N CYS A 150 -0.49 3.07 -2.56
CA CYS A 150 0.08 2.75 -1.25
C CYS A 150 -0.69 1.64 -0.52
N THR A 151 -0.12 1.13 0.59
CA THR A 151 -0.83 0.21 1.48
C THR A 151 -2.09 0.87 2.05
N THR A 152 -3.22 0.15 1.97
CA THR A 152 -4.52 0.53 2.54
C THR A 152 -5.04 -0.59 3.46
N GLY A 153 -6.18 -0.36 4.11
CA GLY A 153 -6.82 -1.34 4.99
C GLY A 153 -6.21 -1.42 6.39
N LEU A 154 -5.46 -0.40 6.80
CA LEU A 154 -4.74 -0.37 8.08
C LEU A 154 -5.62 0.10 9.25
N ALA A 155 -6.84 -0.41 9.38
CA ALA A 155 -7.75 0.04 10.45
C ALA A 155 -7.25 -0.36 11.85
N ILE A 156 -6.71 -1.58 11.98
CA ILE A 156 -6.19 -2.14 13.22
C ILE A 156 -4.94 -2.95 12.89
N ILE A 157 -3.92 -2.85 13.74
CA ILE A 157 -2.74 -3.72 13.69
C ILE A 157 -2.61 -4.41 15.05
N GLU A 158 -2.84 -5.72 15.09
CA GLU A 158 -2.84 -6.54 16.30
C GLU A 158 -1.42 -6.67 16.90
N PRO A 159 -1.30 -6.92 18.23
CA PRO A 159 -0.02 -7.20 18.86
C PRO A 159 0.76 -8.30 18.13
N GLY A 160 2.03 -8.01 17.80
CA GLY A 160 2.90 -8.93 17.06
C GLY A 160 2.64 -9.02 15.56
N GLN A 161 1.54 -8.43 15.05
CA GLN A 161 1.23 -8.44 13.63
C GLN A 161 2.24 -7.60 12.85
N SER A 162 2.66 -8.14 11.71
CA SER A 162 3.42 -7.44 10.68
C SER A 162 2.55 -7.26 9.43
N VAL A 163 2.55 -6.07 8.86
CA VAL A 163 1.80 -5.71 7.64
C VAL A 163 2.75 -5.13 6.60
N PRO A 164 2.69 -5.58 5.32
CA PRO A 164 3.46 -5.00 4.24
C PRO A 164 3.26 -3.49 4.10
N PHE A 165 4.37 -2.77 4.11
CA PHE A 165 4.41 -1.36 3.76
C PHE A 165 4.77 -1.20 2.29
N PHE A 166 3.97 -0.41 1.57
CA PHE A 166 4.19 -0.03 0.19
C PHE A 166 3.74 1.42 -0.01
N ALA A 167 4.54 2.21 -0.71
CA ALA A 167 4.17 3.55 -1.16
C ALA A 167 4.98 3.93 -2.42
N GLN A 168 4.29 4.53 -3.40
CA GLN A 168 4.90 5.01 -4.63
C GLN A 168 4.88 6.54 -4.72
N PHE A 169 5.98 7.12 -5.23
CA PHE A 169 6.21 8.55 -5.33
C PHE A 169 6.68 8.91 -6.75
N PRO A 170 6.56 10.18 -7.19
CA PRO A 170 7.38 10.65 -8.30
C PRO A 170 8.87 10.47 -7.96
N ALA A 171 9.67 9.98 -8.90
CA ALA A 171 11.10 9.80 -8.66
C ALA A 171 11.80 11.15 -8.41
N PRO A 172 12.57 11.29 -7.31
CA PRO A 172 13.53 12.37 -7.19
C PRO A 172 14.60 12.29 -8.30
N PRO A 173 15.28 13.39 -8.63
CA PRO A 173 16.39 13.37 -9.59
C PRO A 173 17.42 12.28 -9.30
N ALA A 174 18.11 11.77 -10.33
CA ALA A 174 19.12 10.72 -10.18
C ALA A 174 20.28 11.12 -9.25
N ALA A 175 20.55 12.43 -9.12
CA ALA A 175 21.56 12.95 -8.20
C ALA A 175 21.16 12.86 -6.71
N THR A 176 19.87 12.66 -6.39
CA THR A 176 19.36 12.56 -5.02
C THR A 176 19.66 11.16 -4.46
N MET A 177 20.72 11.00 -3.69
CA MET A 177 21.11 9.66 -3.18
C MET A 177 20.34 9.21 -1.94
N GLU A 178 19.68 10.15 -1.25
CA GLU A 178 18.91 9.88 -0.04
C GLU A 178 17.78 10.89 0.12
N VAL A 179 16.76 10.50 0.89
CA VAL A 179 15.63 11.33 1.27
C VAL A 179 15.30 11.12 2.75
N GLU A 180 14.69 12.13 3.37
CA GLU A 180 14.06 11.95 4.67
C GLU A 180 12.61 11.54 4.50
N MET A 181 12.28 10.35 5.00
CA MET A 181 10.93 9.82 5.01
C MET A 181 10.25 10.15 6.33
N SER A 182 9.04 10.69 6.25
CA SER A 182 8.19 10.96 7.41
C SER A 182 6.84 10.30 7.23
N ILE A 183 6.44 9.53 8.25
CA ILE A 183 5.08 9.03 8.43
C ILE A 183 4.54 9.69 9.70
N PRO A 184 3.30 10.21 9.69
CA PRO A 184 2.68 10.73 10.91
C PRO A 184 2.76 9.70 12.05
N THR A 185 3.00 10.16 13.28
CA THR A 185 3.23 9.33 14.50
C THR A 185 4.50 8.46 14.49
N PHE A 186 5.39 8.60 13.51
CA PHE A 186 6.72 7.98 13.50
C PHE A 186 7.84 9.01 13.55
N ALA A 187 8.99 8.59 14.08
CA ALA A 187 10.24 9.29 13.90
C ALA A 187 10.61 9.35 12.40
N THR A 188 11.22 10.44 11.97
CA THR A 188 11.77 10.57 10.61
C THR A 188 12.91 9.57 10.40
N ALA A 189 13.00 8.98 9.22
CA ALA A 189 14.08 8.08 8.83
C ALA A 189 14.76 8.56 7.54
N THR A 190 16.09 8.54 7.52
CA THR A 190 16.86 8.75 6.29
C THR A 190 16.91 7.46 5.50
N VAL A 191 16.48 7.51 4.24
CA VAL A 191 16.40 6.35 3.35
C VAL A 191 17.30 6.58 2.14
N LYS A 192 18.26 5.67 1.93
CA LYS A 192 19.10 5.68 0.73
C LYS A 192 18.29 5.18 -0.47
N LEU A 193 18.45 5.86 -1.59
CA LEU A 193 17.79 5.53 -2.84
C LEU A 193 18.72 4.71 -3.74
N SER A 194 18.14 3.77 -4.47
CA SER A 194 18.80 3.06 -5.56
C SER A 194 18.01 3.23 -6.86
N GLY A 195 18.60 2.81 -7.98
CA GLY A 195 18.02 3.01 -9.31
C GLY A 195 18.33 4.40 -9.86
#